data_AF-A0A6A6IK65-F1
#
_entry.id   AF-A0A6A6IK65-F1
#
_cell.length_a   1.000
_cell.length_b   1.000
_cell.length_c   1.000
_cell.angle_alpha   90.00
_cell.angle_beta   90.00
_cell.angle_gamma   90.00
#
_symmetry.space_group_name_H-M   'P 1'
#
loop_
_entity.id
_entity.type
_entity.pdbx_description
1 polymer ?
#
loop_
_entity_poly.entity_id
_entity_poly.type
_entity_poly.pdbx_seq_one_letter_code
_entity_poly.pdbx_strand_id
1 'polypeptide(L)'
;MLLENHDAIPNRETHRQLQVAQAPGVKDSSSKRFQIHSNHPPQLAFLNSRAKHINPLFMRFPSIPTIVRAFHTFANTTVRATNPALRIHSIPQRATTLRSMPNIPFLGALFGSSSSNMADKTSYPVQKTEGEWQAQLSPEQFRILRKKGTEMAGSGKYDKHYPSAGVYTCTACDAPLYKANHKFDSGCGWPAFWDAVPGAVGQRDDSSFGMTRTEIVCNNCGGHLGHIFKGERFGNPKDERHCVNSVSINFSPEDKKEGE
;
A
#
# COMPACT_ATOMS: atom_id res chain seq x y z
N MET A 1 -34.77 37.44 -50.02
CA MET A 1 -36.07 36.74 -49.91
C MET A 1 -35.79 35.28 -50.26
N LEU A 2 -35.89 34.24 -49.43
CA LEU A 2 -36.43 33.98 -48.10
C LEU A 2 -35.38 33.11 -47.35
N LEU A 3 -35.04 33.32 -46.07
CA LEU A 3 -35.77 32.85 -44.87
C LEU A 3 -36.19 31.37 -44.99
N GLU A 4 -35.44 30.46 -44.36
CA GLU A 4 -35.65 29.98 -42.97
C GLU A 4 -36.84 29.01 -42.82
N ASN A 5 -36.49 27.85 -42.23
CA ASN A 5 -37.16 27.24 -41.09
C ASN A 5 -38.25 26.14 -41.23
N HIS A 6 -38.02 25.14 -40.36
CA HIS A 6 -38.95 24.34 -39.55
C HIS A 6 -39.58 23.04 -40.08
N ASP A 7 -39.19 21.97 -39.38
CA ASP A 7 -40.00 20.95 -38.69
C ASP A 7 -40.99 20.09 -39.50
N ALA A 8 -40.81 18.77 -39.42
CA ALA A 8 -41.73 17.87 -38.72
C ALA A 8 -41.44 16.39 -39.02
N ILE A 9 -41.21 15.63 -37.94
CA ILE A 9 -41.36 14.17 -37.88
C ILE A 9 -42.86 13.85 -37.98
N PRO A 10 -43.24 12.74 -38.64
CA PRO A 10 -44.20 11.86 -37.98
C PRO A 10 -43.75 10.40 -37.96
N ASN A 11 -43.86 9.87 -36.74
CA ASN A 11 -43.84 8.47 -36.34
C ASN A 11 -44.99 7.70 -37.03
N ARG A 12 -44.72 6.49 -37.55
CA ARG A 12 -45.77 5.50 -37.81
C ARG A 12 -45.25 4.08 -37.67
N GLU A 13 -45.39 3.58 -36.44
CA GLU A 13 -45.95 2.27 -36.10
C GLU A 13 -46.30 1.37 -37.30
N THR A 14 -45.51 0.32 -37.53
CA THR A 14 -46.02 -0.90 -38.19
C THR A 14 -45.72 -2.09 -37.31
N HIS A 15 -46.69 -2.39 -36.44
CA HIS A 15 -46.96 -3.71 -35.89
C HIS A 15 -46.93 -4.76 -37.01
N ARG A 16 -46.01 -5.73 -36.93
CA ARG A 16 -46.19 -7.02 -37.60
C ARG A 16 -46.09 -8.12 -36.55
N GLN A 17 -47.27 -8.62 -36.23
CA GLN A 17 -47.55 -9.72 -35.32
C GLN A 17 -47.00 -11.05 -35.85
N LEU A 18 -46.49 -11.83 -34.89
CA LEU A 18 -46.73 -13.26 -34.67
C LEU A 18 -46.70 -14.20 -35.88
N GLN A 19 -45.63 -15.00 -35.96
CA GLN A 19 -45.75 -16.42 -36.30
C GLN A 19 -44.90 -17.26 -35.33
N VAL A 20 -45.58 -17.77 -34.30
CA VAL A 20 -45.11 -18.88 -33.45
C VAL A 20 -45.42 -20.16 -34.23
N ALA A 21 -44.39 -20.86 -34.67
CA ALA A 21 -44.53 -22.19 -35.24
C ALA A 21 -44.56 -23.22 -34.09
N GLN A 22 -45.70 -23.90 -33.94
CA GLN A 22 -45.87 -25.11 -33.15
C GLN A 22 -46.08 -26.30 -34.08
N ALA A 23 -45.41 -27.43 -33.80
CA ALA A 23 -45.87 -28.82 -33.94
C ALA A 23 -44.69 -29.80 -33.73
N PRO A 24 -44.92 -31.10 -33.48
CA PRO A 24 -45.96 -31.74 -32.66
C PRO A 24 -45.34 -32.68 -31.59
N GLY A 25 -46.15 -33.04 -30.60
CA GLY A 25 -45.76 -33.93 -29.50
C GLY A 25 -45.54 -35.39 -29.90
N VAL A 26 -44.66 -36.06 -29.16
CA VAL A 26 -44.52 -37.52 -29.12
C VAL A 26 -44.33 -37.99 -27.68
N LYS A 27 -45.44 -38.52 -27.13
CA LYS A 27 -45.61 -39.72 -26.30
C LYS A 27 -44.74 -39.87 -25.05
N ASP A 28 -45.40 -39.60 -23.93
CA ASP A 28 -45.12 -40.17 -22.61
C ASP A 28 -45.01 -41.70 -22.65
N SER A 29 -43.99 -42.22 -21.99
CA SER A 29 -43.96 -43.63 -21.59
C SER A 29 -43.40 -43.75 -20.17
N SER A 30 -44.29 -44.17 -19.29
CA SER A 30 -44.04 -45.21 -18.29
C SER A 30 -43.12 -44.87 -17.11
N SER A 31 -43.74 -44.26 -16.11
CA SER A 31 -43.74 -44.68 -14.71
C SER A 31 -42.77 -45.82 -14.35
N LYS A 32 -41.64 -45.47 -13.72
CA LYS A 32 -40.99 -46.32 -12.73
C LYS A 32 -40.73 -45.52 -11.46
N ARG A 33 -41.76 -45.58 -10.62
CA ARG A 33 -41.73 -45.43 -9.17
C ARG A 33 -40.58 -46.28 -8.61
N PHE A 34 -39.49 -45.65 -8.18
CA PHE A 34 -38.51 -46.30 -7.31
C PHE A 34 -38.60 -45.68 -5.92
N GLN A 35 -38.76 -46.58 -4.96
CA GLN A 35 -39.14 -46.28 -3.60
C GLN A 35 -38.04 -45.56 -2.82
N ILE A 36 -38.52 -44.55 -2.10
CA ILE A 36 -38.06 -43.98 -0.84
C ILE A 36 -37.20 -44.97 -0.03
N HIS A 37 -35.94 -44.60 0.23
CA HIS A 37 -35.21 -45.09 1.40
C HIS A 37 -34.69 -43.88 2.19
N SER A 38 -35.54 -43.43 3.11
CA SER A 38 -35.19 -42.56 4.22
C SER A 38 -34.24 -43.31 5.15
N ASN A 39 -33.04 -42.78 5.39
CA ASN A 39 -32.16 -43.26 6.46
C ASN A 39 -31.55 -42.06 7.20
N HIS A 40 -32.26 -41.65 8.24
CA HIS A 40 -31.76 -40.93 9.42
C HIS A 40 -32.58 -41.43 10.62
N PRO A 41 -32.10 -41.30 11.85
CA PRO A 41 -30.80 -41.63 12.45
C PRO A 41 -31.02 -42.65 13.61
N PRO A 42 -30.02 -42.89 14.48
CA PRO A 42 -30.37 -43.09 15.88
C PRO A 42 -29.79 -41.97 16.76
N GLN A 43 -30.68 -41.21 17.39
CA GLN A 43 -30.41 -40.57 18.67
C GLN A 43 -30.53 -41.61 19.78
N LEU A 44 -29.67 -41.52 20.79
CA LEU A 44 -29.81 -41.92 22.21
C LEU A 44 -28.42 -41.66 22.84
N ALA A 45 -28.22 -41.06 24.01
CA ALA A 45 -29.14 -40.66 25.07
C ALA A 45 -28.49 -39.54 25.90
N PHE A 46 -29.35 -38.71 26.47
CA PHE A 46 -29.07 -37.82 27.60
C PHE A 46 -28.51 -38.61 28.79
N LEU A 47 -27.46 -38.08 29.44
CA LEU A 47 -27.33 -38.17 30.88
C LEU A 47 -26.94 -36.82 31.49
N ASN A 48 -27.75 -36.47 32.48
CA ASN A 48 -27.78 -35.25 33.24
C ASN A 48 -26.57 -35.07 34.17
N SER A 49 -26.21 -33.80 34.34
CA SER A 49 -26.02 -33.12 35.63
C SER A 49 -25.02 -33.71 36.64
N ARG A 50 -23.91 -32.98 36.84
CA ARG A 50 -23.46 -32.68 38.20
C ARG A 50 -22.70 -31.37 38.26
N ALA A 51 -23.43 -30.32 38.63
CA ALA A 51 -22.86 -29.16 39.29
C ALA A 51 -22.13 -29.63 40.56
N LYS A 52 -20.85 -29.25 40.71
CA LYS A 52 -20.18 -29.23 42.01
C LYS A 52 -19.78 -27.80 42.32
N HIS A 53 -20.44 -27.34 43.37
CA HIS A 53 -20.35 -26.07 44.05
C HIS A 53 -19.02 -25.94 44.83
N ILE A 54 -18.44 -24.74 44.80
CA ILE A 54 -17.65 -24.01 45.83
C ILE A 54 -16.52 -24.75 46.59
N ASN A 55 -15.28 -24.26 46.47
CA ASN A 55 -14.74 -23.30 47.46
C ASN A 55 -13.36 -22.71 47.05
N PRO A 56 -13.06 -21.46 47.44
CA PRO A 56 -11.86 -20.74 47.04
C PRO A 56 -10.70 -21.08 47.97
N LEU A 57 -9.56 -21.46 47.39
CA LEU A 57 -8.32 -21.62 48.15
C LEU A 57 -7.35 -20.50 47.78
N PHE A 58 -7.23 -19.63 48.77
CA PHE A 58 -6.18 -18.66 49.05
C PHE A 58 -4.76 -19.11 48.69
N MET A 59 -3.91 -18.09 48.49
CA MET A 59 -2.43 -18.08 48.43
C MET A 59 -1.85 -18.39 47.04
N ARG A 60 -0.93 -17.61 46.47
CA ARG A 60 0.02 -16.64 47.04
C ARG A 60 0.57 -15.78 45.90
N PHE A 61 0.46 -14.46 46.00
CA PHE A 61 1.18 -13.53 45.12
C PHE A 61 2.67 -13.52 45.51
N PRO A 62 3.63 -13.56 44.57
CA PRO A 62 5.01 -13.23 44.89
C PRO A 62 5.12 -11.71 45.12
N SER A 63 5.66 -11.35 46.28
CA SER A 63 5.86 -9.96 46.70
C SER A 63 6.89 -9.25 45.82
N ILE A 64 6.57 -8.05 45.39
CA ILE A 64 7.49 -7.09 44.78
C ILE A 64 8.56 -6.72 45.82
N PRO A 65 9.86 -6.93 45.57
CA PRO A 65 10.88 -6.35 46.44
C PRO A 65 11.14 -4.89 46.02
N THR A 66 10.75 -3.99 46.92
CA THR A 66 11.15 -2.60 46.99
C THR A 66 12.68 -2.52 47.09
N ILE A 67 13.37 -2.11 46.02
CA ILE A 67 14.79 -1.74 46.07
C ILE A 67 14.93 -0.22 45.91
N VAL A 68 14.96 0.40 47.09
CA VAL A 68 15.83 1.50 47.53
C VAL A 68 16.43 2.43 46.45
N ARG A 69 15.83 3.62 46.47
CA ARG A 69 16.33 4.96 46.15
C ARG A 69 17.78 5.19 46.62
N ALA A 70 18.73 5.30 45.71
CA ALA A 70 20.06 5.86 45.96
C ALA A 70 20.22 7.17 45.18
N PHE A 71 19.99 8.28 45.88
CA PHE A 71 20.33 9.61 45.41
C PHE A 71 21.85 9.80 45.49
N HIS A 72 22.51 9.87 44.34
CA HIS A 72 23.86 10.44 44.29
C HIS A 72 23.75 11.97 44.23
N THR A 73 24.03 12.56 45.38
CA THR A 73 24.44 13.95 45.55
C THR A 73 25.76 14.19 44.81
N PHE A 74 25.77 15.11 43.85
CA PHE A 74 26.98 15.86 43.52
C PHE A 74 26.68 17.36 43.60
N ALA A 75 27.59 18.02 44.30
CA ALA A 75 27.44 19.33 44.89
C ALA A 75 27.41 20.46 43.87
N ASN A 76 26.58 21.46 44.14
CA ASN A 76 26.72 22.80 43.60
C ASN A 76 27.97 23.45 44.21
N THR A 77 29.02 23.63 43.42
CA THR A 77 30.14 24.53 43.77
C THR A 77 29.83 25.93 43.27
N THR A 78 29.34 26.77 44.18
CA THR A 78 29.32 28.23 44.05
C THR A 78 30.76 28.75 44.17
N VAL A 79 31.37 29.16 43.06
CA VAL A 79 32.58 30.01 43.12
C VAL A 79 32.15 31.46 43.15
N ARG A 80 32.16 32.03 44.36
CA ARG A 80 32.12 33.47 44.60
C ARG A 80 33.57 33.97 44.48
N ALA A 81 33.91 34.58 43.35
CA ALA A 81 35.15 35.32 43.19
C ALA A 81 34.83 36.82 43.19
N THR A 82 35.38 37.50 44.19
CA THR A 82 35.30 38.94 44.45
C THR A 82 36.13 39.73 43.45
N ASN A 83 35.57 40.82 42.92
CA ASN A 83 36.33 41.87 42.23
C ASN A 83 37.38 42.48 43.16
N PRO A 84 38.53 42.87 42.60
CA PRO A 84 38.94 44.24 42.80
C PRO A 84 39.29 44.95 41.49
N ALA A 85 38.82 46.19 41.42
CA ALA A 85 39.07 47.14 40.36
C ALA A 85 40.56 47.49 40.24
N LEU A 86 41.12 47.46 39.03
CA LEU A 86 42.29 48.28 38.67
C LEU A 86 42.25 48.72 37.19
N ARG A 87 41.89 50.00 37.04
CA ARG A 87 42.49 51.07 36.22
C ARG A 87 42.86 50.81 34.75
N ILE A 88 42.07 51.47 33.92
CA ILE A 88 42.33 51.98 32.56
C ILE A 88 43.68 52.72 32.50
N HIS A 89 44.56 52.30 31.59
CA HIS A 89 45.57 53.16 30.94
C HIS A 89 45.59 52.86 29.44
N SER A 90 45.27 53.89 28.67
CA SER A 90 45.26 54.00 27.22
C SER A 90 46.64 54.34 26.67
N ILE A 91 47.18 53.56 25.72
CA ILE A 91 48.29 53.97 24.82
C ILE A 91 48.09 53.35 23.42
N PRO A 92 48.35 54.10 22.32
CA PRO A 92 47.88 53.77 20.98
C PRO A 92 48.93 52.97 20.17
N GLN A 93 48.46 51.99 19.38
CA GLN A 93 49.29 51.32 18.37
C GLN A 93 48.44 51.04 17.12
N ARG A 94 48.53 52.00 16.19
CA ARG A 94 48.72 51.81 14.74
C ARG A 94 47.75 50.88 14.00
N ALA A 95 46.81 51.50 13.30
CA ALA A 95 46.06 50.88 12.21
C ALA A 95 47.04 50.40 11.12
N THR A 96 47.23 49.08 11.03
CA THR A 96 47.79 48.44 9.84
C THR A 96 46.65 48.23 8.85
N THR A 97 46.56 49.13 7.87
CA THR A 97 45.81 48.94 6.64
C THR A 97 46.38 47.74 5.88
N LEU A 98 45.81 46.56 6.09
CA LEU A 98 46.08 45.40 5.24
C LEU A 98 45.31 45.57 3.93
N ARG A 99 46.06 46.13 3.00
CA ARG A 99 45.86 46.24 1.56
C ARG A 99 45.22 44.96 1.00
N SER A 100 44.17 45.17 0.22
CA SER A 100 43.53 44.21 -0.67
C SER A 100 44.54 43.23 -1.29
N MET A 101 44.33 41.93 -1.06
CA MET A 101 44.92 40.87 -1.88
C MET A 101 43.87 40.37 -2.88
N PRO A 102 44.31 39.95 -4.07
CA PRO A 102 43.49 39.87 -5.27
C PRO A 102 42.49 38.70 -5.20
N ASN A 103 41.35 38.90 -5.84
CA ASN A 103 40.37 37.88 -6.20
C ASN A 103 41.07 36.58 -6.61
N ILE A 104 40.89 35.52 -5.83
CA ILE A 104 41.11 34.14 -6.25
C ILE A 104 39.77 33.67 -6.84
N PRO A 105 39.60 33.59 -8.18
CA PRO A 105 38.37 33.12 -8.77
C PRO A 105 38.40 31.58 -8.82
N PHE A 106 38.54 30.90 -7.67
CA PHE A 106 38.62 29.44 -7.69
C PHE A 106 38.05 28.69 -6.47
N LEU A 107 37.32 29.35 -5.56
CA LEU A 107 36.66 28.63 -4.44
C LEU A 107 35.17 28.96 -4.32
N GLY A 108 34.48 29.06 -5.45
CA GLY A 108 33.01 29.17 -5.53
C GLY A 108 32.31 27.93 -6.09
N ALA A 109 33.06 26.94 -6.60
CA ALA A 109 32.51 25.81 -7.37
C ALA A 109 32.25 24.54 -6.53
N LEU A 110 31.95 24.67 -5.23
CA LEU A 110 31.79 23.51 -4.33
C LEU A 110 30.46 23.45 -3.57
N PHE A 111 29.45 24.22 -3.99
CA PHE A 111 28.06 24.08 -3.54
C PHE A 111 27.04 24.06 -4.68
N GLY A 112 27.44 23.53 -5.83
CA GLY A 112 26.55 23.24 -6.95
C GLY A 112 26.05 21.80 -6.90
N SER A 113 25.26 21.42 -5.89
CA SER A 113 24.51 20.16 -5.91
C SER A 113 23.32 20.29 -6.88
N SER A 114 23.61 20.33 -8.17
CA SER A 114 22.63 20.05 -9.20
C SER A 114 22.38 18.55 -9.19
N SER A 115 21.59 18.08 -8.23
CA SER A 115 20.99 16.75 -8.28
C SER A 115 20.02 16.77 -9.46
N SER A 116 20.51 16.40 -10.64
CA SER A 116 19.70 16.02 -11.77
C SER A 116 19.00 14.71 -11.43
N ASN A 117 18.03 14.78 -10.52
CA ASN A 117 16.95 13.81 -10.49
C ASN A 117 16.21 14.02 -11.81
N MET A 118 16.56 13.23 -12.82
CA MET A 118 15.67 12.95 -13.94
C MET A 118 14.45 12.21 -13.38
N ALA A 119 13.58 12.95 -12.68
CA ALA A 119 12.23 12.53 -12.45
C ALA A 119 11.58 12.47 -13.83
N ASP A 120 11.27 11.24 -14.26
CA ASP A 120 10.41 10.94 -15.39
C ASP A 120 9.26 11.97 -15.41
N LYS A 121 9.23 12.78 -16.47
CA LYS A 121 8.43 14.02 -16.58
C LYS A 121 6.96 13.72 -16.83
N THR A 122 6.43 12.70 -16.19
CA THR A 122 5.02 12.34 -16.21
C THR A 122 4.36 13.03 -15.02
N SER A 123 3.47 13.97 -15.28
CA SER A 123 2.71 14.65 -14.24
C SER A 123 1.68 13.70 -13.65
N TYR A 124 1.97 13.09 -12.50
CA TYR A 124 1.00 12.34 -11.71
C TYR A 124 -0.04 13.26 -11.04
N PRO A 125 -1.26 12.79 -10.76
CA PRO A 125 -2.26 13.57 -10.03
C PRO A 125 -1.80 14.03 -8.65
N VAL A 126 -1.11 13.16 -7.90
CA VAL A 126 -0.52 13.50 -6.60
C VAL A 126 0.90 13.99 -6.79
N GLN A 127 1.09 15.29 -6.55
CA GLN A 127 2.38 15.96 -6.59
C GLN A 127 2.81 16.32 -5.17
N LYS A 128 3.93 15.76 -4.72
CA LYS A 128 4.61 16.13 -3.47
C LYS A 128 6.11 16.11 -3.67
N THR A 129 6.81 16.94 -2.92
CA THR A 129 8.26 16.98 -2.86
C THR A 129 8.82 15.71 -2.20
N GLU A 130 10.10 15.42 -2.46
CA GLU A 130 10.77 14.29 -1.80
C GLU A 130 10.81 14.46 -0.27
N GLY A 131 10.92 15.69 0.25
CA GLY A 131 10.89 15.97 1.68
C GLY A 131 9.53 15.64 2.33
N GLU A 132 8.42 15.98 1.66
CA GLU A 132 7.07 15.62 2.11
C GLU A 132 6.86 14.11 2.10
N TRP A 133 7.36 13.42 1.07
CA TRP A 133 7.31 11.96 1.02
C TRP A 133 8.12 11.30 2.13
N GLN A 134 9.32 11.82 2.44
CA GLN A 134 10.13 11.32 3.56
C GLN A 134 9.48 11.54 4.92
N ALA A 135 8.68 12.61 5.07
CA ALA A 135 7.94 12.89 6.29
C ALA A 135 6.70 11.99 6.45
N GLN A 136 6.04 11.62 5.34
CA GLN A 136 4.83 10.79 5.36
C GLN A 136 5.14 9.29 5.41
N LEU A 137 6.17 8.83 4.70
CA LEU A 137 6.49 7.42 4.52
C LEU A 137 7.52 6.95 5.55
N SER A 138 7.41 5.68 5.96
CA SER A 138 8.49 5.04 6.70
C SER A 138 9.76 4.96 5.83
N PRO A 139 10.97 4.83 6.43
CA PRO A 139 12.21 4.73 5.66
C PRO A 139 12.19 3.61 4.61
N GLU A 140 11.57 2.48 4.95
CA GLU A 140 11.46 1.33 4.05
C GLU A 140 10.44 1.56 2.93
N GLN A 141 9.28 2.16 3.25
CA GLN A 141 8.30 2.58 2.25
C GLN A 141 8.92 3.58 1.26
N PHE A 142 9.65 4.57 1.77
CA PHE A 142 10.34 5.55 0.93
C PHE A 142 11.39 4.90 0.03
N ARG A 143 12.21 3.97 0.58
CA ARG A 143 13.20 3.21 -0.19
C ARG A 143 12.56 2.45 -1.34
N ILE A 144 11.44 1.78 -1.11
CA ILE A 144 10.76 0.98 -2.14
C ILE A 144 10.04 1.89 -3.13
N LEU A 145 9.10 2.73 -2.67
CA LEU A 145 8.22 3.52 -3.52
C LEU A 145 8.94 4.64 -4.28
N ARG A 146 9.97 5.26 -3.70
CA ARG A 146 10.63 6.44 -4.30
C ARG A 146 12.02 6.14 -4.84
N LYS A 147 12.77 5.24 -4.19
CA LYS A 147 14.12 4.84 -4.63
C LYS A 147 14.14 3.53 -5.43
N LYS A 148 12.98 3.04 -5.89
CA LYS A 148 12.82 1.80 -6.67
C LYS A 148 13.49 0.58 -6.02
N GLY A 149 13.46 0.54 -4.69
CA GLY A 149 13.98 -0.59 -3.92
C GLY A 149 13.04 -1.79 -3.98
N THR A 150 13.58 -2.96 -3.61
CA THR A 150 12.81 -4.21 -3.47
C THR A 150 12.92 -4.70 -2.03
N GLU A 151 11.84 -5.20 -1.45
CA GLU A 151 11.83 -5.86 -0.13
C GLU A 151 12.43 -7.27 -0.21
N MET A 152 12.84 -7.83 0.93
CA MET A 152 13.35 -9.21 0.96
C MET A 152 12.24 -10.22 0.63
N ALA A 153 12.55 -11.23 -0.18
CA ALA A 153 11.60 -12.28 -0.52
C ALA A 153 11.04 -12.97 0.73
N GLY A 154 9.72 -13.20 0.77
CA GLY A 154 8.99 -13.88 1.84
C GLY A 154 8.83 -13.07 3.14
N SER A 155 9.34 -11.84 3.19
CA SER A 155 9.25 -10.98 4.39
C SER A 155 7.99 -10.10 4.44
N GLY A 156 7.34 -9.90 3.30
CA GLY A 156 6.21 -8.99 3.15
C GLY A 156 4.94 -9.45 3.87
N LYS A 157 4.25 -8.52 4.52
CA LYS A 157 2.96 -8.75 5.22
C LYS A 157 1.90 -9.43 4.34
N TYR A 158 1.87 -9.07 3.06
CA TYR A 158 0.83 -9.49 2.12
C TYR A 158 1.24 -10.64 1.20
N ASP A 159 2.46 -11.19 1.35
CA ASP A 159 2.93 -12.32 0.54
C ASP A 159 1.98 -13.53 0.67
N LYS A 160 1.79 -14.00 1.91
CA LYS A 160 0.89 -15.12 2.25
C LYS A 160 -0.54 -14.70 2.61
N HIS A 161 -0.94 -13.47 2.28
CA HIS A 161 -2.28 -12.96 2.55
C HIS A 161 -3.20 -13.21 1.36
N TYR A 162 -4.28 -13.98 1.55
CA TYR A 162 -5.23 -14.35 0.48
C TYR A 162 -6.69 -14.14 0.94
N PRO A 163 -7.14 -12.88 1.07
CA PRO A 163 -8.53 -12.59 1.43
C PRO A 163 -9.47 -12.92 0.27
N SER A 164 -10.72 -13.26 0.58
CA SER A 164 -11.75 -13.59 -0.44
C SER A 164 -12.31 -12.34 -1.13
N ALA A 165 -12.33 -11.20 -0.45
CA ALA A 165 -12.79 -9.91 -0.95
C ALA A 165 -11.96 -8.77 -0.33
N GLY A 166 -11.94 -7.61 -0.98
CA GLY A 166 -11.13 -6.46 -0.56
C GLY A 166 -10.29 -5.87 -1.68
N VAL A 167 -9.68 -4.73 -1.38
CA VAL A 167 -8.87 -3.95 -2.32
C VAL A 167 -7.50 -3.66 -1.71
N TYR A 168 -6.46 -3.85 -2.51
CA TYR A 168 -5.12 -3.40 -2.18
C TYR A 168 -4.91 -1.99 -2.73
N THR A 169 -4.50 -1.08 -1.85
CA THR A 169 -4.30 0.34 -2.16
C THR A 169 -2.81 0.70 -2.13
N CYS A 170 -2.42 1.79 -2.79
CA CYS A 170 -1.05 2.29 -2.74
C CYS A 170 -0.73 2.84 -1.34
N THR A 171 0.37 2.39 -0.71
CA THR A 171 0.75 2.87 0.62
C THR A 171 1.04 4.38 0.68
N ALA A 172 1.40 5.02 -0.43
CA ALA A 172 1.74 6.45 -0.46
C ALA A 172 0.53 7.38 -0.64
N CYS A 173 -0.44 6.97 -1.46
CA CYS A 173 -1.53 7.86 -1.89
C CYS A 173 -2.92 7.24 -1.77
N ASP A 174 -3.00 6.03 -1.20
CA ASP A 174 -4.24 5.28 -0.94
C ASP A 174 -5.09 4.96 -2.18
N ALA A 175 -4.56 5.20 -3.38
CA ALA A 175 -5.25 4.85 -4.62
C ALA A 175 -5.46 3.32 -4.74
N PRO A 176 -6.63 2.85 -5.20
CA PRO A 176 -6.89 1.43 -5.39
C PRO A 176 -6.01 0.89 -6.54
N LEU A 177 -5.28 -0.20 -6.28
CA LEU A 177 -4.34 -0.80 -7.24
C LEU A 177 -4.79 -2.17 -7.71
N TYR A 178 -5.14 -3.07 -6.77
CA TYR A 178 -5.45 -4.47 -7.06
C TYR A 178 -6.67 -4.92 -6.28
N LYS A 179 -7.43 -5.85 -6.84
CA LYS A 179 -8.52 -6.53 -6.12
C LYS A 179 -8.01 -7.83 -5.50
N ALA A 180 -8.62 -8.24 -4.39
CA ALA A 180 -8.27 -9.48 -3.70
C ALA A 180 -8.41 -10.73 -4.59
N ASN A 181 -9.48 -10.78 -5.40
CA ASN A 181 -9.74 -11.86 -6.35
C ASN A 181 -8.71 -11.94 -7.50
N HIS A 182 -7.89 -10.92 -7.71
CA HIS A 182 -6.82 -10.93 -8.69
C HIS A 182 -5.50 -11.48 -8.13
N LYS A 183 -5.42 -11.69 -6.81
CA LYS A 183 -4.23 -12.25 -6.16
C LYS A 183 -4.19 -13.76 -6.36
N PHE A 184 -3.00 -14.29 -6.60
CA PHE A 184 -2.76 -15.73 -6.71
C PHE A 184 -1.41 -16.11 -6.10
N ASP A 185 -1.21 -17.40 -5.82
CA ASP A 185 0.08 -17.90 -5.34
C ASP A 185 0.97 -18.27 -6.52
N SER A 186 2.03 -17.50 -6.73
CA SER A 186 3.04 -17.78 -7.74
C SER A 186 4.33 -18.37 -7.17
N GLY A 187 4.45 -18.49 -5.84
CA GLY A 187 5.68 -18.94 -5.17
C GLY A 187 6.90 -18.00 -5.32
N CYS A 188 6.72 -16.76 -5.78
CA CYS A 188 7.87 -15.86 -6.03
C CYS A 188 8.42 -15.20 -4.76
N GLY A 189 7.71 -15.27 -3.63
CA GLY A 189 8.09 -14.63 -2.37
C GLY A 189 7.66 -13.16 -2.24
N TRP A 190 6.78 -12.70 -3.13
CA TRP A 190 6.12 -11.40 -3.06
C TRP A 190 4.65 -11.55 -3.46
N PRO A 191 3.76 -10.64 -3.02
CA PRO A 191 2.41 -10.56 -3.55
C PRO A 191 2.36 -10.61 -5.09
N ALA A 192 1.60 -11.57 -5.63
CA ALA A 192 1.42 -11.75 -7.06
C ALA A 192 -0.04 -11.52 -7.47
N PHE A 193 -0.24 -10.68 -8.49
CA PHE A 193 -1.55 -10.40 -9.07
C PHE A 193 -1.54 -10.65 -10.58
N TRP A 194 -2.66 -11.09 -11.15
CA TRP A 194 -2.77 -11.29 -12.60
C TRP A 194 -3.41 -10.12 -13.34
N ASP A 195 -4.04 -9.19 -12.61
CA ASP A 195 -4.61 -7.97 -13.19
C ASP A 195 -4.73 -6.85 -12.15
N ALA A 196 -4.61 -5.61 -12.60
CA ALA A 196 -4.80 -4.41 -11.79
C ALA A 196 -6.18 -3.81 -11.99
N VAL A 197 -6.56 -2.87 -11.12
CA VAL A 197 -7.70 -1.99 -11.39
C VAL A 197 -7.41 -1.19 -12.67
N PRO A 198 -8.35 -1.10 -13.63
CA PRO A 198 -8.12 -0.41 -14.89
C PRO A 198 -7.60 1.03 -14.68
N GLY A 199 -6.46 1.35 -15.28
CA GLY A 199 -5.83 2.67 -15.17
C GLY A 199 -5.10 2.95 -13.85
N ALA A 200 -5.10 2.04 -12.88
CA ALA A 200 -4.45 2.27 -11.59
C ALA A 200 -2.92 2.15 -11.63
N VAL A 201 -2.41 1.30 -12.52
CA VAL A 201 -0.97 1.02 -12.65
C VAL A 201 -0.45 1.41 -14.04
N GLY A 202 0.75 1.94 -14.07
CA GLY A 202 1.52 2.24 -15.27
C GLY A 202 2.67 1.26 -15.44
N GLN A 203 3.10 1.09 -16.68
CA GLN A 203 4.25 0.25 -17.04
C GLN A 203 5.39 1.15 -17.54
N ARG A 204 6.61 0.89 -17.07
CA ARG A 204 7.84 1.58 -17.49
C ARG A 204 8.91 0.55 -17.81
N ASP A 205 9.73 0.85 -18.81
CA ASP A 205 10.88 -0.01 -19.10
C ASP A 205 11.97 0.21 -18.05
N ASP A 206 12.43 -0.88 -17.44
CA ASP A 206 13.53 -0.93 -16.47
C ASP A 206 14.68 -1.75 -17.07
N SER A 207 15.71 -1.05 -17.52
CA SER A 207 16.95 -1.63 -18.06
C SER A 207 18.07 -1.76 -17.02
N SER A 208 17.74 -1.67 -15.72
CA SER A 208 18.72 -1.77 -14.64
C SER A 208 19.33 -3.17 -14.56
N PHE A 209 20.56 -3.26 -14.07
CA PHE A 209 21.30 -4.53 -13.89
C PHE A 209 21.47 -5.36 -15.17
N GLY A 210 21.43 -4.73 -16.35
CA GLY A 210 21.64 -5.40 -17.63
C GLY A 210 20.49 -6.33 -18.05
N MET A 211 19.34 -6.25 -17.38
CA MET A 211 18.12 -6.99 -17.73
C MET A 211 17.06 -6.00 -18.20
N THR A 212 16.25 -6.40 -19.18
CA THR A 212 15.05 -5.64 -19.57
C THR A 212 13.86 -6.20 -18.81
N ARG A 213 13.32 -5.41 -17.87
CA ARG A 213 12.11 -5.74 -17.12
C ARG A 213 11.10 -4.61 -17.33
N THR A 214 9.84 -4.91 -17.08
CA THR A 214 8.79 -3.88 -17.09
C THR A 214 8.43 -3.55 -15.65
N GLU A 215 8.83 -2.37 -15.20
CA GLU A 215 8.50 -1.80 -13.89
C GLU A 215 7.01 -1.43 -13.85
N ILE A 216 6.38 -1.69 -12.70
CA ILE A 216 5.03 -1.27 -12.38
C ILE A 216 5.10 -0.05 -11.47
N VAL A 217 4.43 1.04 -11.86
CA VAL A 217 4.31 2.27 -11.08
C VAL A 217 2.84 2.59 -10.78
N CYS A 218 2.56 3.27 -9.67
CA CYS A 218 1.23 3.81 -9.39
C CYS A 218 0.94 5.01 -10.31
N ASN A 219 -0.17 4.98 -11.07
CA ASN A 219 -0.54 6.11 -11.93
C ASN A 219 -1.02 7.34 -11.17
N ASN A 220 -1.31 7.22 -9.87
CA ASN A 220 -1.77 8.35 -9.06
C ASN A 220 -0.63 9.17 -8.46
N CYS A 221 0.49 8.55 -8.06
CA CYS A 221 1.61 9.24 -7.40
C CYS A 221 3.00 8.92 -7.97
N GLY A 222 3.09 8.01 -8.93
CA GLY A 222 4.36 7.58 -9.53
C GLY A 222 5.21 6.67 -8.66
N GLY A 223 4.69 6.16 -7.54
CA GLY A 223 5.42 5.25 -6.66
C GLY A 223 5.72 3.91 -7.32
N HIS A 224 6.96 3.42 -7.15
CA HIS A 224 7.38 2.08 -7.57
C HIS A 224 6.63 0.99 -6.79
N LEU A 225 6.05 0.03 -7.52
CA LEU A 225 5.30 -1.09 -6.94
C LEU A 225 6.07 -2.40 -7.09
N GLY A 226 6.69 -2.63 -8.24
CA GLY A 226 7.41 -3.87 -8.55
C GLY A 226 7.59 -4.07 -10.05
N HIS A 227 7.40 -5.30 -10.54
CA HIS A 227 7.62 -5.65 -11.95
C HIS A 227 6.53 -6.58 -12.49
N ILE A 228 6.24 -6.47 -13.79
CA ILE A 228 5.34 -7.35 -14.51
C ILE A 228 6.13 -8.35 -15.36
N PHE A 229 5.70 -9.60 -15.31
CA PHE A 229 6.22 -10.70 -16.10
C PHE A 229 5.07 -11.27 -16.95
N LYS A 230 5.34 -11.64 -18.19
CA LYS A 230 4.33 -12.15 -19.14
C LYS A 230 4.78 -13.49 -19.70
N GLY A 231 3.83 -14.37 -20.02
CA GLY A 231 4.14 -15.64 -20.69
C GLY A 231 4.61 -16.77 -19.77
N GLU A 232 4.36 -16.66 -18.47
CA GLU A 232 4.82 -17.64 -17.47
C GLU A 232 3.86 -18.82 -17.28
N ARG A 233 2.68 -18.77 -17.89
CA ARG A 233 1.69 -19.85 -17.98
C ARG A 233 1.14 -20.31 -16.64
N PHE A 234 0.83 -19.37 -15.75
CA PHE A 234 0.16 -19.64 -14.48
C PHE A 234 -1.34 -19.97 -14.61
N GLY A 235 -1.88 -20.04 -15.83
CA GLY A 235 -3.29 -20.37 -16.09
C GLY A 235 -4.28 -19.23 -15.75
N ASN A 236 -3.77 -18.03 -15.48
CA ASN A 236 -4.60 -16.85 -15.30
C ASN A 236 -5.04 -16.24 -16.65
N PRO A 237 -6.15 -15.48 -16.71
CA PRO A 237 -6.74 -15.02 -17.98
C PRO A 237 -5.82 -14.17 -18.87
N LYS A 238 -4.87 -13.45 -18.27
CA LYS A 238 -3.97 -12.52 -19.01
C LYS A 238 -2.59 -13.10 -19.28
N ASP A 239 -2.27 -14.25 -18.68
CA ASP A 239 -0.92 -14.81 -18.63
C ASP A 239 0.16 -13.81 -18.16
N GLU A 240 -0.24 -12.97 -17.19
CA GLU A 240 0.61 -11.94 -16.58
C GLU A 240 0.79 -12.21 -15.09
N ARG A 241 1.96 -11.85 -14.57
CA ARG A 241 2.27 -11.85 -13.14
C ARG A 241 2.83 -10.50 -12.75
N HIS A 242 2.04 -9.76 -11.99
CA HIS A 242 2.44 -8.53 -11.32
C HIS A 242 3.08 -8.91 -9.99
N CYS A 243 4.40 -8.89 -9.94
CA CYS A 243 5.19 -9.14 -8.73
C CYS A 243 5.36 -7.83 -7.97
N VAL A 244 4.64 -7.66 -6.87
CA VAL A 244 4.48 -6.38 -6.18
C VAL A 244 5.08 -6.45 -4.78
N ASN A 245 5.84 -5.43 -4.37
CA ASN A 245 6.36 -5.32 -3.01
C ASN A 245 5.20 -5.14 -2.02
N SER A 246 5.13 -5.96 -0.98
CA SER A 246 4.12 -5.85 0.07
C SER A 246 4.17 -4.51 0.78
N VAL A 247 5.35 -3.91 0.99
CA VAL A 247 5.48 -2.59 1.63
C VAL A 247 4.86 -1.47 0.78
N SER A 248 4.77 -1.66 -0.54
CA SER A 248 4.23 -0.66 -1.48
C SER A 248 2.70 -0.59 -1.51
N ILE A 249 2.03 -1.58 -0.90
CA ILE A 249 0.57 -1.70 -0.87
C ILE A 249 0.03 -1.80 0.55
N ASN A 250 -1.21 -1.35 0.75
CA ASN A 250 -2.03 -1.60 1.93
C ASN A 250 -3.24 -2.45 1.54
N PHE A 251 -3.98 -2.97 2.51
CA PHE A 251 -5.19 -3.76 2.26
C PHE A 251 -6.38 -3.17 3.01
N SER A 252 -7.48 -2.98 2.30
CA SER A 252 -8.78 -2.58 2.83
C SER A 252 -9.79 -3.70 2.60
N PRO A 253 -10.37 -4.30 3.66
CA PRO A 253 -11.43 -5.28 3.49
C PRO A 253 -12.65 -4.62 2.85
N GLU A 254 -13.33 -5.33 1.94
CA GLU A 254 -14.64 -4.91 1.47
C GLU A 254 -15.66 -5.25 2.56
N ASP A 255 -16.34 -4.25 3.10
CA ASP A 255 -17.53 -4.47 3.91
C ASP A 255 -18.56 -5.13 3.00
N LYS A 256 -18.87 -6.41 3.26
CA LYS A 256 -20.04 -7.03 2.67
C LYS A 256 -21.24 -6.22 3.13
N LYS A 257 -21.74 -5.33 2.27
CA LYS A 257 -23.09 -4.81 2.42
C LYS A 257 -24.00 -6.03 2.31
N GLU A 258 -24.45 -6.55 3.44
CA GLU A 258 -25.52 -7.52 3.50
C GLU A 258 -26.70 -6.90 2.74
N GLY A 259 -27.13 -7.58 1.68
CA GLY A 259 -28.05 -7.05 0.69
C GLY A 259 -29.37 -6.58 1.31
N GLU A 260 -29.81 -5.42 0.85
CA GLU A 260 -31.20 -4.97 0.86
C GLU A 260 -31.95 -5.58 -0.33
#